data_AF-A0A451AVR7-F1
#
_entry.id   AF-A0A451AVR7-F1
#
_cell.length_a   1.000
_cell.length_b   1.000
_cell.length_c   1.000
_cell.angle_alpha   90.00
_cell.angle_beta   90.00
_cell.angle_gamma   90.00
#
_symmetry.space_group_name_H-M   'P 1'
#
loop_
_entity.id
_entity.type
_entity.pdbx_description
1 polymer ?
#
loop_
_entity_poly.entity_id
_entity_poly.type
_entity_poly.pdbx_seq_one_letter_code
_entity_poly.pdbx_strand_id
1 'polypeptide(L)' 'MRALVLTPKFKRVFRKFVSRNRKLQKRIEGTLEQMNKDVFAAHLGTHKLKW' A
#
# COMPACT_ATOMS: atom_id res chain seq x y z
N MET A 1 4.17 13.31 9.83
CA MET A 1 3.39 12.39 8.98
C MET A 1 3.77 12.63 7.54
N ARG A 2 4.09 11.59 6.76
CA ARG A 2 4.38 11.72 5.32
C ARG A 2 3.11 11.39 4.55
N ALA A 3 2.67 12.28 3.67
CA ALA A 3 1.54 12.00 2.81
C ALA A 3 1.93 10.92 1.78
N LEU A 4 1.20 9.81 1.77
CA LEU A 4 1.30 8.83 0.69
C LEU A 4 0.68 9.40 -0.59
N VAL A 5 1.50 9.53 -1.64
CA VAL A 5 1.01 9.95 -2.96
C VAL A 5 0.74 8.71 -3.81
N LEU A 6 -0.54 8.37 -3.97
CA LEU A 6 -0.97 7.26 -4.84
C LEU A 6 -1.01 7.72 -6.30
N THR A 7 -0.05 7.25 -7.10
CA THR A 7 0.03 7.62 -8.52
C THR A 7 -1.17 7.08 -9.32
N PRO A 8 -1.55 7.71 -10.45
CA PRO A 8 -2.59 7.19 -11.33
C PRO A 8 -2.34 5.75 -11.78
N LYS A 9 -1.07 5.40 -12.08
CA LYS A 9 -0.65 4.04 -12.43
C LYS A 9 -0.94 3.06 -11.30
N PHE A 10 -0.58 3.40 -10.07
CA PHE A 10 -0.89 2.60 -8.89
C PHE A 10 -2.39 2.39 -8.74
N LYS A 11 -3.19 3.47 -8.78
CA LYS A 11 -4.66 3.39 -8.65
C LYS A 11 -5.32 2.50 -9.72
N ARG A 12 -4.82 2.54 -10.97
CA ARG A 12 -5.32 1.68 -12.05
C ARG A 12 -5.02 0.21 -11.79
N VAL A 13 -3.77 -0.12 -11.45
CA VAL A 13 -3.36 -1.50 -11.18
C VAL A 13 -4.04 -2.05 -9.92
N PHE A 14 -4.09 -1.25 -8.86
CA PHE A 14 -4.79 -1.60 -7.61
C PHE A 14 -6.24 -2.01 -7.88
N ARG A 15 -7.02 -1.17 -8.57
CA ARG A 15 -8.41 -1.49 -8.92
C ARG A 15 -8.55 -2.81 -9.67
N LYS A 16 -7.69 -3.08 -10.65
CA LYS A 16 -7.71 -4.35 -11.41
C LYS A 16 -7.38 -5.53 -10.49
N PHE A 17 -6.36 -5.37 -9.65
CA PHE A 17 -5.82 -6.41 -8.78
C PHE A 17 -6.80 -6.84 -7.69
N VAL A 18 -7.56 -5.91 -7.12
CA VAL A 18 -8.50 -6.20 -6.03
C VAL A 18 -9.94 -6.42 -6.48
N SER A 19 -10.24 -6.24 -7.77
CA SER A 19 -11.60 -6.22 -8.35
C SER A 19 -12.50 -7.38 -7.92
N ARG A 20 -11.95 -8.58 -7.73
CA ARG A 20 -12.69 -9.79 -7.32
C ARG A 20 -12.33 -10.28 -5.91
N ASN A 21 -11.54 -9.53 -5.16
CA ASN A 21 -11.01 -9.95 -3.87
C ASN A 21 -11.11 -8.83 -2.83
N ARG A 22 -12.28 -8.73 -2.21
CA ARG A 22 -12.57 -7.76 -1.14
C ARG A 22 -11.66 -7.93 0.09
N LYS A 23 -11.23 -9.15 0.40
CA LYS A 23 -10.32 -9.41 1.53
C LYS A 23 -8.94 -8.82 1.24
N LEU A 24 -8.45 -8.99 0.01
CA LEU A 24 -7.19 -8.40 -0.44
C LEU A 24 -7.26 -6.88 -0.49
N GLN A 25 -8.38 -6.31 -0.94
CA GLN A 25 -8.61 -4.87 -0.91
C GLN A 25 -8.41 -4.29 0.49
N LYS A 26 -9.16 -4.80 1.47
CA LYS A 26 -9.07 -4.36 2.87
C LYS A 26 -7.65 -4.49 3.43
N ARG A 27 -6.95 -5.58 3.09
CA ARG A 27 -5.57 -5.80 3.57
C ARG A 27 -4.62 -4.73 3.02
N ILE A 28 -4.69 -4.42 1.72
CA ILE A 28 -3.84 -3.39 1.11
C ILE A 28 -4.18 -2.00 1.66
N GLU A 29 -5.47 -1.67 1.79
CA GLU A 29 -5.91 -0.40 2.39
C GLU A 29 -5.39 -0.23 3.83
N GLY A 30 -5.50 -1.27 4.67
CA GLY A 30 -4.94 -1.26 6.02
C GLY A 30 -3.43 -1.10 6.06
N THR A 31 -2.70 -1.72 5.12
CA THR A 31 -1.24 -1.51 4.98
C THR A 31 -0.93 -0.06 4.58
N LEU A 32 -1.71 0.56 3.69
CA LEU A 32 -1.52 1.97 3.31
C LEU A 32 -1.75 2.90 4.51
N GLU A 33 -2.77 2.64 5.35
CA GLU A 33 -3.00 3.41 6.57
C GLU A 33 -1.84 3.29 7.57
N GLN A 34 -1.28 2.09 7.73
CA GLN A 34 -0.10 1.86 8.58
C GLN A 34 1.13 2.58 8.03
N MET A 35 1.39 2.49 6.73
CA MET A 35 2.49 3.21 6.08
C MET A 35 2.37 4.73 6.22
N ASN A 36 1.14 5.28 6.18
CA ASN A 36 0.93 6.72 6.37
C ASN A 36 1.29 7.18 7.80
N LYS A 37 1.17 6.29 8.79
CA LYS A 37 1.59 6.53 10.17
C LYS A 37 3.11 6.40 10.29
N ASP A 38 3.67 5.26 9.88
CA ASP A 38 5.09 4.97 9.90
C ASP A 38 5.47 3.97 8.79
N VAL A 39 6.22 4.42 7.79
CA VAL A 39 6.67 3.58 6.67
C VAL A 39 7.71 2.55 7.11
N PHE A 40 8.45 2.80 8.19
CA PHE A 40 9.54 1.92 8.65
C PHE A 40 9.12 0.97 9.78
N ALA A 41 7.82 0.90 10.08
CA ALA A 41 7.33 0.02 11.13
C ALA A 41 7.69 -1.44 10.84
N ALA A 42 8.32 -2.12 11.80
CA ALA A 42 8.90 -3.45 11.60
C ALA A 42 7.90 -4.50 11.06
N HIS A 43 6.63 -4.40 11.47
CA HIS A 43 5.56 -5.31 11.02
C HIS A 43 5.19 -5.17 9.53
N LEU A 44 5.57 -4.06 8.88
CA LEU A 44 5.36 -3.85 7.45
C LEU A 44 6.41 -4.56 6.59
N GLY A 45 7.53 -5.02 7.18
CA GLY A 45 8.59 -5.71 6.45
C GLY A 45 9.17 -4.91 5.28
N THR A 46 9.21 -3.58 5.40
CA THR A 46 9.69 -2.71 4.32
C THR A 46 11.20 -2.82 4.17
N HIS A 47 11.67 -2.96 2.93
CA HIS A 47 13.08 -2.91 2.60
C HIS A 47 13.31 -1.89 1.48
N LYS A 48 14.46 -1.19 1.52
CA LYS A 48 14.87 -0.33 0.42
C LYS A 48 15.19 -1.21 -0.78
N LEU A 49 14.41 -1.06 -1.85
CA LEU A 49 14.75 -1.67 -3.14
C LEU A 49 16.07 -1.06 -3.63
N LYS A 50 17.09 -1.90 -3.79
CA LYS A 50 18.31 -1.52 -4.52
C LYS A 50 18.02 -1.69 -6.01
N TRP A 51 18.42 -0.68 -6.78
CA TRP A 51 18.44 -0.72 -8.24
C TRP A 51 19.76 -1.30 -8.70
#